data_AF-A0A2D6XF91-F1
#
_entry.id   AF-A0A2D6XF91-F1
#
_cell.length_a   1.000
_cell.length_b   1.000
_cell.length_c   1.000
_cell.angle_alpha   90.00
_cell.angle_beta   90.00
_cell.angle_gamma   90.00
#
_symmetry.space_group_name_H-M   'P 1'
#
loop_
_entity.id
_entity.type
_entity.pdbx_description
1 polymer ?
#
loop_
_entity_poly.entity_id
_entity_poly.type
_entity_poly.pdbx_seq_one_letter_code
_entity_poly.pdbx_strand_id
1 'polypeptide(L)' 'MMKPGYKTTEFWMTAMAAVVGLLMASDLFVSDSVWTKALGLAAAGLASAGYAVSRGMVKRGGA' A
#
# COMPACT_ATOMS: atom_id res chain seq x y z
N MET A 1 -17.96 18.12 -9.93
CA MET A 1 -18.22 16.67 -10.13
C MET A 1 -17.15 15.89 -9.37
N MET A 2 -17.52 15.07 -8.38
CA MET A 2 -16.57 14.21 -7.68
C MET A 2 -16.16 13.05 -8.61
N LYS A 3 -14.86 12.78 -8.73
CA LYS A 3 -14.38 11.63 -9.50
C LYS A 3 -14.80 10.34 -8.79
N PRO A 4 -15.21 9.29 -9.52
CA PRO A 4 -15.45 7.98 -8.92
C PRO A 4 -14.22 7.48 -8.15
N GLY A 5 -14.43 6.78 -7.03
CA GLY A 5 -13.36 6.32 -6.12
C GLY A 5 -12.28 5.47 -6.81
N TYR A 6 -12.65 4.60 -7.75
CA TYR A 6 -11.69 3.79 -8.52
C TYR A 6 -10.76 4.61 -9.43
N LYS A 7 -11.02 5.92 -9.60
CA LYS A 7 -10.17 6.86 -10.32
C LYS A 7 -9.31 7.71 -9.38
N THR A 8 -9.28 7.40 -8.08
CA THR A 8 -8.48 8.13 -7.09
C THR A 8 -7.28 7.31 -6.64
N THR A 9 -6.20 8.01 -6.29
CA THR A 9 -4.97 7.37 -5.86
C THR A 9 -5.15 6.68 -4.51
N GLU A 10 -5.99 7.21 -3.61
CA GLU A 10 -6.21 6.59 -2.29
C GLU A 10 -6.78 5.18 -2.43
N PHE A 11 -7.76 5.00 -3.34
CA PHE A 11 -8.34 3.69 -3.60
C PHE A 11 -7.28 2.68 -4.05
N TRP A 12 -6.44 3.04 -5.01
CA TRP A 12 -5.41 2.14 -5.52
C TRP A 12 -4.33 1.85 -4.49
N MET A 13 -3.94 2.83 -3.66
CA MET A 13 -2.96 2.61 -2.60
C MET A 13 -3.47 1.59 -1.56
N THR A 14 -4.74 1.72 -1.16
CA THR A 14 -5.39 0.77 -0.25
C THR A 14 -5.57 -0.60 -0.90
N ALA A 15 -5.99 -0.64 -2.16
CA ALA A 15 -6.15 -1.90 -2.90
C ALA A 15 -4.82 -2.66 -3.03
N MET A 16 -3.73 -1.97 -3.37
CA MET A 16 -2.40 -2.57 -3.44
C MET A 16 -1.92 -3.09 -2.08
N ALA A 17 -2.14 -2.33 -1.00
CA ALA A 17 -1.81 -2.79 0.35
C ALA A 17 -2.59 -4.06 0.74
N ALA A 18 -3.88 -4.11 0.42
CA ALA A 18 -4.70 -5.31 0.65
C ALA A 18 -4.19 -6.51 -0.16
N VAL A 19 -3.90 -6.33 -1.45
CA VAL A 19 -3.38 -7.40 -2.31
C VAL A 19 -2.04 -7.92 -1.80
N VAL A 20 -1.09 -7.05 -1.44
CA VAL A 20 0.21 -7.46 -0.89
C VAL A 20 0.04 -8.22 0.42
N GLY A 21 -0.84 -7.75 1.32
CA GLY A 21 -1.12 -8.43 2.58
C GLY A 21 -1.74 -9.81 2.37
N LEU A 22 -2.71 -9.92 1.46
CA LEU A 22 -3.32 -11.21 1.11
C LEU A 22 -2.29 -12.17 0.51
N LEU A 23 -1.44 -11.70 -0.40
CA LEU A 23 -0.38 -12.51 -0.99
C LEU A 23 0.61 -13.03 0.06
N MET A 24 1.02 -12.19 1.02
CA MET A 24 1.87 -12.63 2.13
C MET A 24 1.19 -13.64 3.06
N ALA A 25 -0.12 -13.54 3.27
CA ALA A 25 -0.88 -14.44 4.13
C ALA A 25 -1.33 -15.74 3.45
N SER A 26 -1.28 -15.80 2.11
CA SER A 26 -1.88 -16.88 1.30
C SER A 26 -1.13 -18.21 1.27
N ASP A 27 0.05 -18.29 1.90
CA ASP A 27 0.98 -19.45 1.84
C ASP A 27 1.37 -19.87 0.39
N LEU A 28 1.08 -19.04 -0.62
CA LEU A 28 1.35 -19.32 -2.03
C LEU A 28 2.84 -19.31 -2.39
N PHE A 29 3.69 -18.78 -1.51
CA PHE A 29 5.12 -18.59 -1.78
C PHE A 29 5.96 -19.38 -0.78
N VAL A 30 6.94 -20.14 -1.31
CA VAL A 30 7.93 -20.82 -0.48
C VAL A 30 8.78 -19.78 0.28
N SER A 31 8.98 -20.02 1.57
CA SER A 31 9.85 -19.21 2.44
C SER A 31 11.21 -18.92 1.79
N ASP A 32 11.70 -17.69 1.95
CA ASP A 32 12.95 -17.15 1.38
C ASP A 32 13.05 -16.99 -0.16
N SER A 33 11.96 -17.23 -0.89
CA SER A 33 11.91 -16.98 -2.34
C SER A 33 12.06 -15.50 -2.70
N VAL A 34 12.52 -15.21 -3.93
CA VAL A 34 12.57 -13.83 -4.48
C VAL A 34 11.23 -13.11 -4.33
N TRP A 35 10.11 -13.84 -4.46
CA TRP A 35 8.77 -13.30 -4.32
C TRP A 35 8.44 -12.79 -2.91
N THR A 36 8.89 -13.47 -1.85
CA THR A 36 8.64 -13.01 -0.47
C THR A 36 9.46 -11.75 -0.16
N LYS A 37 10.68 -11.66 -0.70
CA LYS A 37 11.52 -10.46 -0.64
C LYS A 37 10.88 -9.28 -1.39
N ALA A 38 10.35 -9.53 -2.58
CA ALA A 38 9.64 -8.52 -3.38
C ALA A 38 8.36 -8.03 -2.69
N LEU A 39 7.56 -8.93 -2.12
CA LEU A 39 6.36 -8.58 -1.35
C LEU A 39 6.70 -7.77 -0.09
N GLY A 40 7.77 -8.13 0.62
CA GLY A 40 8.26 -7.36 1.76
C GLY A 40 8.69 -5.94 1.36
N LEU A 41 9.40 -5.80 0.24
CA LEU A 41 9.77 -4.50 -0.30
C LEU A 41 8.55 -3.68 -0.74
N ALA A 42 7.56 -4.31 -1.38
CA ALA A 42 6.31 -3.67 -1.75
C ALA A 42 5.53 -3.18 -0.51
N ALA A 43 5.44 -4.00 0.54
CA ALA A 43 4.80 -3.64 1.80
C ALA A 43 5.51 -2.44 2.47
N ALA A 44 6.85 -2.46 2.53
CA ALA A 44 7.63 -1.35 3.07
C ALA A 44 7.46 -0.06 2.26
N GLY A 45 7.44 -0.16 0.93
CA GLY A 45 7.18 0.96 0.02
C GLY A 45 5.79 1.56 0.24
N LEU A 46 4.75 0.73 0.32
CA LEU A 46 3.38 1.18 0.57
C LEU A 46 3.23 1.83 1.95
N ALA A 47 3.86 1.26 2.98
CA ALA A 47 3.85 1.83 4.33
C ALA A 47 4.55 3.20 4.37
N SER A 48 5.72 3.33 3.75
CA SER A 48 6.45 4.61 3.70
C SER A 48 5.71 5.68 2.90
N ALA A 49 5.10 5.32 1.76
CA ALA A 49 4.25 6.22 0.98
C ALA A 49 3.02 6.69 1.78
N GLY A 50 2.32 5.76 2.45
CA GLY A 50 1.17 6.10 3.29
C GLY A 50 1.55 7.01 4.46
N TYR A 51 2.69 6.74 5.09
CA TYR A 51 3.21 7.61 6.15
C TYR A 51 3.56 9.02 5.61
N ALA A 52 4.23 9.12 4.46
CA ALA A 52 4.58 10.40 3.84
C ALA A 52 3.34 11.23 3.50
N VAL A 53 2.30 10.61 2.95
CA VAL A 53 1.01 11.27 2.67
C VAL A 53 0.34 11.73 3.96
N SER A 54 0.24 10.85 4.96
CA SER A 54 -0.36 11.17 6.26
C SER A 54 0.34 12.35 6.94
N ARG A 55 1.67 12.34 6.99
CA ARG A 55 2.47 13.47 7.54
C ARG A 55 2.35 14.74 6.69
N GLY A 56 2.27 14.59 5.36
CA GLY A 56 2.03 15.71 4.45
C GLY A 56 0.70 16.40 4.69
N MET A 57 -0.36 15.63 4.98
CA MET A 57 -1.68 16.16 5.34
C MET A 57 -1.63 16.92 6.67
N VAL A 58 -1.03 16.32 7.71
CA VAL A 58 -0.88 16.97 9.03
C VAL A 58 -0.09 18.27 8.91
N LYS A 59 1.02 18.29 8.18
CA LYS A 59 1.86 19.49 8.01
C LYS A 59 1.16 20.61 7.22
N ARG A 60 0.19 20.27 6.38
CA ARG A 60 -0.62 21.22 5.61
C ARG A 60 -1.82 21.76 6.38
N GLY A 61 -1.99 21.38 7.64
CA GLY A 61 -3.15 21.77 8.43
C GLY A 61 -4.42 21.02 8.01
N GLY A 62 -4.29 19.78 7.52
CA GLY A 62 -5.43 18.88 7.44
C GLY A 62 -6.09 18.81 8.82
N ALA A 63 -7.37 19.18 8.87
CA ALA A 63 -8.18 19.48 10.05
C ALA A 63 -7.89 18.64 11.30
#